data_AF-A0A5C9ECZ6-F1
#
_entry.id   AF-A0A5C9ECZ6-F1
#
_cell.length_a   1.000
_cell.length_b   1.000
_cell.length_c   1.000
_cell.angle_alpha   90.00
_cell.angle_beta   90.00
_cell.angle_gamma   90.00
#
_symmetry.space_group_name_H-M   'P 1'
#
loop_
_entity.id
_entity.type
_entity.pdbx_description
1 polymer ?
#
loop_
_entity_poly.entity_id
_entity_poly.type
_entity_poly.pdbx_seq_one_letter_code
_entity_poly.pdbx_strand_id
1 'polypeptide(L)'
;MEAKFDFSPFLDFLFEWIDQFKLSSRSPASFSVKVNNPYPSLYGISDTVFNLNITNSLKSYFSHHPQENMESWVKEIQSYQNPKTGWFKDGRINFGLHFKEHSTAFAISALKLLDAKPKYPLKVIKKLNTEEKVHKWLKRTPEWGLLYWPGSHRGGGIGAILATLGPENYPHRDFFKWYFNWLDKKADPNVGFWRIGWIHKILKDRLTLNELGGAVHYYWIYEYMNRPIPYPEKVIDSTLSLQNNLGTWDKEVSYCIDLDALFCLIRCFKQTERYKDKEIKNSILKYLNYVDKTINKKNFLFSHYTDTHKLTGCVCAIAEIYNFMPELFESSNEWIQTLDITPWI
;
A
#
# COMPACT_ATOMS: atom_id res chain seq x y z
N MET A 1 23.50 -21.58 11.50
CA MET A 1 22.68 -21.04 10.41
C MET A 1 21.26 -21.09 10.91
N GLU A 2 20.62 -19.93 11.09
CA GLU A 2 19.18 -19.92 11.37
C GLU A 2 18.46 -20.55 10.15
N ALA A 3 17.38 -21.30 10.40
CA ALA A 3 16.57 -21.83 9.32
C ALA A 3 15.96 -20.64 8.53
N LYS A 4 16.00 -20.73 7.20
CA LYS A 4 15.37 -19.73 6.34
C LYS A 4 13.85 -19.87 6.41
N PHE A 5 13.15 -18.79 6.10
CA PHE A 5 11.69 -18.77 6.01
C PHE A 5 11.23 -19.31 4.66
N ASP A 6 10.26 -20.22 4.68
CA ASP A 6 9.73 -20.88 3.48
C ASP A 6 8.24 -20.59 3.35
N PHE A 7 7.89 -19.79 2.35
CA PHE A 7 6.50 -19.42 2.04
C PHE A 7 5.90 -20.27 0.92
N SER A 8 6.56 -21.34 0.48
CA SER A 8 6.04 -22.26 -0.54
C SER A 8 4.66 -22.82 -0.17
N PRO A 9 4.38 -23.23 1.09
CA PRO A 9 3.05 -23.70 1.48
C PRO A 9 1.95 -22.65 1.26
N PHE A 10 2.20 -21.39 1.61
CA PHE A 10 1.26 -20.31 1.33
C PHE A 10 0.98 -20.16 -0.16
N LEU A 11 2.02 -20.19 -1.00
CA LEU A 11 1.90 -20.04 -2.44
C LEU A 11 1.10 -21.18 -3.09
N ASP A 12 1.24 -22.41 -2.58
CA ASP A 12 0.42 -23.55 -3.00
C ASP A 12 -1.08 -23.34 -2.75
N PHE A 13 -1.43 -22.54 -1.73
CA PHE A 13 -2.83 -22.25 -1.38
C PHE A 13 -3.37 -20.97 -2.02
N LEU A 14 -2.51 -20.12 -2.58
CA LEU A 14 -2.86 -18.77 -3.00
C LEU A 14 -3.98 -18.77 -4.04
N PHE A 15 -3.92 -19.65 -5.03
CA PHE A 15 -4.91 -19.67 -6.12
C PHE A 15 -6.27 -20.11 -5.62
N GLU A 16 -6.31 -21.18 -4.81
CA GLU A 16 -7.52 -21.64 -4.15
C GLU A 16 -8.11 -20.54 -3.25
N TRP A 17 -7.26 -19.80 -2.54
CA TRP A 17 -7.72 -18.69 -1.71
C TRP A 17 -8.34 -17.57 -2.55
N ILE A 18 -7.71 -17.16 -3.65
CA ILE A 18 -8.21 -16.14 -4.59
C ILE A 18 -9.55 -16.58 -5.19
N ASP A 19 -9.69 -17.87 -5.53
CA ASP A 19 -10.88 -18.39 -6.19
C ASP A 19 -12.15 -18.29 -5.34
N GLN A 20 -12.03 -18.18 -4.01
CA GLN A 20 -13.17 -17.91 -3.11
C GLN A 20 -13.85 -16.55 -3.37
N PHE A 21 -13.16 -15.64 -4.04
CA PHE A 21 -13.65 -14.29 -4.33
C PHE A 21 -14.21 -14.15 -5.74
N LYS A 22 -14.01 -15.15 -6.61
CA LYS A 22 -14.46 -15.13 -8.01
C LYS A 22 -15.98 -15.11 -8.13
N LEU A 23 -16.45 -14.37 -9.14
CA LEU A 23 -17.85 -14.30 -9.53
C LEU A 23 -18.03 -14.85 -10.95
N SER A 24 -17.69 -16.12 -11.14
CA SER A 24 -17.65 -16.80 -12.44
C SER A 24 -18.97 -16.73 -13.22
N SER A 25 -20.11 -16.55 -12.53
CA SER A 25 -21.42 -16.39 -13.16
C SER A 25 -21.63 -15.02 -13.84
N ARG A 26 -20.75 -14.04 -13.61
CA ARG A 26 -20.83 -12.69 -14.19
C ARG A 26 -19.82 -12.48 -15.31
N SER A 27 -18.56 -12.73 -15.02
CA SER A 27 -17.43 -12.56 -15.93
C SER A 27 -16.22 -13.29 -15.32
N PRO A 28 -15.31 -13.85 -16.13
CA PRO A 28 -14.03 -14.36 -15.62
C PRO A 28 -13.31 -13.34 -14.76
N ALA A 29 -13.21 -12.08 -15.22
CA ALA A 29 -12.47 -11.02 -14.55
C ALA A 29 -13.17 -10.40 -13.32
N SER A 30 -14.33 -10.90 -12.89
CA SER A 30 -15.10 -10.29 -11.80
C SER A 30 -14.78 -10.94 -10.45
N PHE A 31 -14.29 -10.12 -9.52
CA PHE A 31 -13.96 -10.53 -8.16
C PHE A 31 -14.74 -9.69 -7.15
N SER A 32 -15.15 -10.33 -6.06
CA SER A 32 -15.66 -9.66 -4.87
C SER A 32 -14.51 -9.33 -3.91
N VAL A 33 -14.71 -8.39 -2.98
CA VAL A 33 -13.70 -8.14 -1.92
C VAL A 33 -13.81 -9.13 -0.79
N LYS A 34 -15.01 -9.64 -0.51
CA LYS A 34 -15.26 -10.52 0.64
C LYS A 34 -15.78 -11.86 0.16
N VAL A 35 -15.36 -12.92 0.82
CA VAL A 35 -15.89 -14.27 0.57
C VAL A 35 -17.42 -14.25 0.66
N ASN A 36 -18.10 -14.98 -0.24
CA ASN A 36 -19.57 -15.06 -0.35
C ASN A 36 -20.30 -13.74 -0.69
N ASN A 37 -19.60 -12.67 -1.06
CA ASN A 37 -20.25 -11.44 -1.52
C ASN A 37 -20.57 -11.55 -3.02
N PRO A 38 -21.86 -11.46 -3.44
CA PRO A 38 -22.25 -11.71 -4.83
C PRO A 38 -21.99 -10.53 -5.79
N TYR A 39 -21.38 -9.44 -5.32
CA TYR A 39 -21.17 -8.21 -6.08
C TYR A 39 -19.70 -8.02 -6.47
N PRO A 40 -19.41 -7.71 -7.74
CA PRO A 40 -18.06 -7.42 -8.19
C PRO A 40 -17.60 -6.10 -7.59
N SER A 41 -16.31 -5.99 -7.31
CA SER A 41 -15.72 -4.83 -6.66
C SER A 41 -14.41 -4.45 -7.31
N LEU A 42 -14.20 -3.13 -7.43
CA LEU A 42 -12.93 -2.55 -7.87
C LEU A 42 -11.75 -3.05 -7.01
N TYR A 43 -11.95 -3.12 -5.70
CA TYR A 43 -10.91 -3.60 -4.78
C TYR A 43 -10.68 -5.08 -4.97
N GLY A 44 -11.73 -5.89 -5.16
CA GLY A 44 -11.59 -7.34 -5.36
C GLY A 44 -10.65 -7.68 -6.51
N ILE A 45 -10.87 -7.07 -7.69
CA ILE A 45 -10.00 -7.30 -8.86
C ILE A 45 -8.61 -6.66 -8.66
N SER A 46 -8.54 -5.45 -8.11
CA SER A 46 -7.26 -4.74 -7.94
C SER A 46 -6.36 -5.42 -6.90
N ASP A 47 -6.89 -5.83 -5.75
CA ASP A 47 -6.19 -6.64 -4.74
C ASP A 47 -5.68 -7.95 -5.34
N THR A 48 -6.50 -8.61 -6.17
CA THR A 48 -6.08 -9.85 -6.85
C THR A 48 -4.88 -9.59 -7.76
N VAL A 49 -4.88 -8.49 -8.51
CA VAL A 49 -3.71 -8.05 -9.30
C VAL A 49 -2.49 -7.87 -8.42
N PHE A 50 -2.61 -7.16 -7.29
CA PHE A 50 -1.49 -6.96 -6.37
C PHE A 50 -0.99 -8.28 -5.79
N ASN A 51 -1.86 -9.08 -5.19
CA ASN A 51 -1.50 -10.36 -4.56
C ASN A 51 -0.75 -11.27 -5.54
N LEU A 52 -1.17 -11.35 -6.80
CA LEU A 52 -0.51 -12.15 -7.83
C LEU A 52 0.78 -11.52 -8.39
N ASN A 53 0.89 -10.19 -8.45
CA ASN A 53 2.13 -9.55 -8.88
C ASN A 53 3.21 -9.65 -7.80
N ILE A 54 2.85 -9.36 -6.55
CA ILE A 54 3.79 -9.36 -5.41
C ILE A 54 4.41 -10.75 -5.22
N THR A 55 3.59 -11.80 -5.38
CA THR A 55 4.01 -13.21 -5.29
C THR A 55 4.57 -13.76 -6.60
N ASN A 56 4.78 -12.90 -7.61
CA ASN A 56 5.26 -13.27 -8.95
C ASN A 56 4.48 -14.44 -9.60
N SER A 57 3.19 -14.53 -9.32
CA SER A 57 2.34 -15.67 -9.66
C SER A 57 1.31 -15.38 -10.75
N LEU A 58 1.21 -14.14 -11.25
CA LEU A 58 0.20 -13.72 -12.23
C LEU A 58 0.20 -14.58 -13.51
N LYS A 59 1.35 -14.86 -14.11
CA LYS A 59 1.45 -15.68 -15.33
C LYS A 59 1.01 -17.13 -15.09
N SER A 60 1.45 -17.71 -13.97
CA SER A 60 1.06 -19.04 -13.54
C SER A 60 -0.45 -19.11 -13.29
N TYR A 61 -1.03 -18.07 -12.68
CA TYR A 61 -2.46 -17.98 -12.44
C TYR A 61 -3.27 -18.05 -13.73
N PHE A 62 -2.89 -17.28 -14.77
CA PHE A 62 -3.57 -17.34 -16.07
C PHE A 62 -3.40 -18.69 -16.77
N SER A 63 -2.27 -19.38 -16.58
CA SER A 63 -2.08 -20.74 -17.13
C SER A 63 -3.00 -21.76 -16.48
N HIS A 64 -3.30 -21.62 -15.18
CA HIS A 64 -4.27 -22.46 -14.47
C HIS A 64 -5.73 -22.05 -14.72
N HIS A 65 -5.95 -20.85 -15.24
CA HIS A 65 -7.27 -20.26 -15.47
C HIS A 65 -7.39 -19.71 -16.90
N PRO A 66 -7.49 -20.57 -17.93
CA PRO A 66 -7.40 -20.15 -19.34
C PRO A 66 -8.54 -19.21 -19.79
N GLN A 67 -9.66 -19.15 -19.05
CA GLN A 67 -10.73 -18.19 -19.26
C GLN A 67 -10.38 -16.75 -18.83
N GLU A 68 -9.32 -16.59 -18.04
CA GLU A 68 -8.82 -15.31 -17.54
C GLU A 68 -7.70 -14.81 -18.44
N ASN A 69 -7.62 -13.50 -18.63
CA ASN A 69 -6.48 -12.87 -19.29
C ASN A 69 -6.32 -11.41 -18.85
N MET A 70 -5.14 -10.87 -19.12
CA MET A 70 -4.80 -9.50 -18.76
C MET A 70 -5.76 -8.46 -19.38
N GLU A 71 -6.22 -8.67 -20.62
CA GLU A 71 -7.09 -7.73 -21.31
C GLU A 71 -8.48 -7.64 -20.63
N SER A 72 -9.05 -8.77 -20.21
CA SER A 72 -10.33 -8.79 -19.50
C SER A 72 -10.23 -8.10 -18.13
N TRP A 73 -9.13 -8.31 -17.41
CA TRP A 73 -8.87 -7.68 -16.11
C TRP A 73 -8.71 -6.17 -16.24
N VAL A 74 -7.94 -5.71 -17.24
CA VAL A 74 -7.80 -4.28 -17.55
C VAL A 74 -9.16 -3.67 -17.88
N LYS A 75 -9.97 -4.33 -18.71
CA LYS A 75 -11.32 -3.84 -19.07
C LYS A 75 -12.23 -3.76 -17.84
N GLU A 76 -12.18 -4.74 -16.95
CA GLU A 76 -12.96 -4.76 -15.72
C GLU A 76 -12.58 -3.59 -14.81
N ILE A 77 -11.29 -3.41 -14.49
CA ILE A 77 -10.82 -2.30 -13.64
C ILE A 77 -11.23 -0.96 -14.26
N GLN A 78 -11.01 -0.77 -15.56
CA GLN A 78 -11.37 0.46 -16.27
C GLN A 78 -12.89 0.72 -16.30
N SER A 79 -13.74 -0.29 -16.12
CA SER A 79 -15.20 -0.13 -16.10
C SER A 79 -15.69 0.67 -14.88
N TYR A 80 -14.93 0.66 -13.79
CA TYR A 80 -15.20 1.44 -12.58
C TYR A 80 -14.83 2.93 -12.72
N GLN A 81 -14.20 3.32 -13.82
CA GLN A 81 -13.79 4.70 -14.04
C GLN A 81 -14.95 5.58 -14.54
N ASN A 82 -15.18 6.69 -13.86
CA ASN A 82 -16.19 7.66 -14.26
C ASN A 82 -15.70 8.51 -15.46
N PRO A 83 -16.39 8.49 -16.62
CA PRO A 83 -15.95 9.24 -17.81
C PRO A 83 -16.02 10.77 -17.66
N LYS A 84 -16.89 11.27 -16.76
CA LYS A 84 -17.03 12.72 -16.55
C LYS A 84 -15.89 13.28 -15.71
N THR A 85 -15.46 12.57 -14.67
CA THR A 85 -14.49 13.08 -13.67
C THR A 85 -13.11 12.44 -13.76
N GLY A 86 -13.02 11.21 -14.27
CA GLY A 86 -11.83 10.36 -14.26
C GLY A 86 -11.66 9.53 -12.98
N TRP A 87 -12.47 9.75 -11.93
CA TRP A 87 -12.37 9.01 -10.67
C TRP A 87 -12.83 7.57 -10.81
N PHE A 88 -12.13 6.65 -10.17
CA PHE A 88 -12.59 5.28 -9.95
C PHE A 88 -13.42 5.22 -8.67
N LYS A 89 -14.49 4.43 -8.70
CA LYS A 89 -15.35 4.24 -7.53
C LYS A 89 -16.02 2.88 -7.56
N ASP A 90 -16.28 2.35 -6.38
CA ASP A 90 -17.11 1.17 -6.19
C ASP A 90 -18.50 1.62 -5.72
N GLY A 91 -19.51 1.51 -6.59
CA GLY A 91 -20.87 1.95 -6.29
C GLY A 91 -21.02 3.40 -5.78
N ARG A 92 -21.79 3.58 -4.70
CA ARG A 92 -22.01 4.88 -4.02
C ARG A 92 -21.02 5.14 -2.88
N ILE A 93 -20.55 4.07 -2.24
CA ILE A 93 -19.64 4.09 -1.10
C ILE A 93 -18.56 3.08 -1.42
N ASN A 94 -17.31 3.52 -1.46
CA ASN A 94 -16.19 2.61 -1.66
C ASN A 94 -16.08 1.63 -0.49
N PHE A 95 -15.47 0.48 -0.74
CA PHE A 95 -15.07 -0.46 0.31
C PHE A 95 -14.36 0.27 1.46
N GLY A 96 -14.57 -0.17 2.70
CA GLY A 96 -13.93 0.40 3.89
C GLY A 96 -14.20 1.89 4.16
N LEU A 97 -15.18 2.53 3.49
CA LEU A 97 -15.36 3.99 3.48
C LEU A 97 -14.15 4.75 2.90
N HIS A 98 -13.33 4.09 2.08
CA HIS A 98 -12.17 4.72 1.48
C HIS A 98 -12.55 5.93 0.62
N PHE A 99 -11.74 6.98 0.69
CA PHE A 99 -11.91 8.14 -0.17
C PHE A 99 -11.64 7.77 -1.63
N LYS A 100 -12.31 8.47 -2.56
CA LYS A 100 -12.15 8.25 -4.01
C LYS A 100 -10.68 8.37 -4.48
N GLU A 101 -9.88 9.18 -3.79
CA GLU A 101 -8.45 9.35 -4.04
C GLU A 101 -7.70 8.03 -3.82
N HIS A 102 -7.98 7.30 -2.74
CA HIS A 102 -7.38 5.98 -2.49
C HIS A 102 -7.86 4.95 -3.52
N SER A 103 -9.17 4.82 -3.77
CA SER A 103 -9.68 3.90 -4.80
C SER A 103 -9.08 4.16 -6.19
N THR A 104 -8.84 5.42 -6.52
CA THR A 104 -8.28 5.81 -7.81
C THR A 104 -6.78 5.56 -7.89
N ALA A 105 -6.03 5.88 -6.84
CA ALA A 105 -4.61 5.56 -6.76
C ALA A 105 -4.39 4.04 -6.83
N PHE A 106 -5.24 3.28 -6.13
CA PHE A 106 -5.22 1.82 -6.12
C PHE A 106 -5.51 1.22 -7.51
N ALA A 107 -6.58 1.66 -8.16
CA ALA A 107 -6.94 1.19 -9.50
C ALA A 107 -5.89 1.55 -10.56
N ILE A 108 -5.33 2.75 -10.52
CA ILE A 108 -4.28 3.18 -11.44
C ILE A 108 -2.99 2.37 -11.22
N SER A 109 -2.67 2.06 -9.97
CA SER A 109 -1.53 1.21 -9.62
C SER A 109 -1.73 -0.23 -10.11
N ALA A 110 -2.92 -0.81 -9.92
CA ALA A 110 -3.25 -2.12 -10.48
C ALA A 110 -3.17 -2.12 -12.03
N LEU A 111 -3.67 -1.08 -12.70
CA LEU A 111 -3.52 -0.94 -14.15
C LEU A 111 -2.05 -0.84 -14.55
N LYS A 112 -1.22 -0.10 -13.81
CA LYS A 112 0.21 0.02 -14.07
C LYS A 112 0.92 -1.33 -13.97
N LEU A 113 0.55 -2.18 -13.00
CA LEU A 113 1.07 -3.54 -12.85
C LEU A 113 0.65 -4.46 -14.00
N LEU A 114 -0.49 -4.18 -14.65
CA LEU A 114 -0.96 -4.88 -15.85
C LEU A 114 -0.50 -4.20 -17.17
N ASP A 115 0.49 -3.30 -17.10
CA ASP A 115 0.98 -2.50 -18.23
C ASP A 115 -0.12 -1.74 -18.99
N ALA A 116 -1.10 -1.23 -18.25
CA ALA A 116 -2.25 -0.50 -18.75
C ALA A 116 -2.37 0.91 -18.14
N LYS A 117 -3.27 1.72 -18.72
CA LYS A 117 -3.56 3.09 -18.29
C LYS A 117 -5.06 3.28 -18.01
N PRO A 118 -5.46 4.28 -17.21
CA PRO A 118 -6.87 4.66 -17.12
C PRO A 118 -7.42 5.12 -18.49
N LYS A 119 -8.72 4.90 -18.74
CA LYS A 119 -9.39 5.31 -19.99
C LYS A 119 -9.61 6.82 -20.08
N TYR A 120 -9.86 7.47 -18.95
CA TYR A 120 -10.26 8.87 -18.90
C TYR A 120 -9.28 9.71 -18.04
N PRO A 121 -9.01 10.97 -18.42
CA PRO A 121 -8.12 11.83 -17.64
C PRO A 121 -8.79 12.32 -16.35
N LEU A 122 -7.99 12.52 -15.29
CA LEU A 122 -8.45 13.06 -14.01
C LEU A 122 -8.60 14.58 -14.07
N LYS A 123 -9.84 15.05 -14.22
CA LYS A 123 -10.10 16.48 -14.47
C LYS A 123 -9.94 17.37 -13.25
N VAL A 124 -10.22 16.86 -12.05
CA VAL A 124 -10.31 17.66 -10.82
C VAL A 124 -8.93 18.12 -10.32
N ILE A 125 -7.88 17.36 -10.61
CA ILE A 125 -6.52 17.59 -10.10
C ILE A 125 -5.87 18.82 -10.77
N LYS A 126 -6.33 19.20 -11.97
CA LYS A 126 -5.85 20.38 -12.74
C LYS A 126 -5.92 21.71 -11.98
N LYS A 127 -6.69 21.78 -10.89
CA LYS A 127 -6.79 22.99 -10.04
C LYS A 127 -5.56 23.23 -9.16
N LEU A 128 -4.72 22.21 -8.93
CA LEU A 128 -3.52 22.28 -8.09
C LEU A 128 -2.32 22.82 -8.88
N ASN A 129 -2.49 23.97 -9.55
CA ASN A 129 -1.56 24.49 -10.54
C ASN A 129 -0.68 25.66 -10.05
N THR A 130 -0.73 25.99 -8.75
CA THR A 130 0.14 26.99 -8.12
C THR A 130 0.56 26.51 -6.74
N GLU A 131 1.70 27.00 -6.24
CA GLU A 131 2.23 26.67 -4.92
C GLU A 131 1.21 26.94 -3.80
N GLU A 132 0.61 28.13 -3.80
CA GLU A 132 -0.39 28.52 -2.80
C GLU A 132 -1.57 27.54 -2.77
N LYS A 133 -2.05 27.10 -3.94
CA LYS A 133 -3.17 26.15 -4.03
C LYS A 133 -2.79 24.77 -3.51
N VAL A 134 -1.58 24.28 -3.82
CA VAL A 134 -1.07 23.01 -3.30
C VAL A 134 -0.93 23.06 -1.78
N HIS A 135 -0.31 24.11 -1.23
CA HIS A 135 -0.12 24.26 0.22
C HIS A 135 -1.45 24.41 0.96
N LYS A 136 -2.38 25.20 0.40
CA LYS A 136 -3.74 25.37 0.96
C LYS A 136 -4.51 24.05 0.94
N TRP A 137 -4.38 23.27 -0.12
CA TRP A 137 -4.99 21.95 -0.22
C TRP A 137 -4.40 20.96 0.79
N LEU A 138 -3.06 20.81 0.86
CA LEU A 138 -2.40 19.96 1.84
C LEU A 138 -2.75 20.33 3.28
N LYS A 139 -2.91 21.63 3.58
CA LYS A 139 -3.32 22.09 4.90
C LYS A 139 -4.78 21.77 5.26
N ARG A 140 -5.69 21.72 4.28
CA ARG A 140 -7.15 21.72 4.54
C ARG A 140 -7.87 20.43 4.17
N THR A 141 -7.32 19.62 3.28
CA THR A 141 -8.05 18.50 2.66
C THR A 141 -7.75 17.15 3.32
N PRO A 142 -6.47 16.77 3.52
CA PRO A 142 -6.16 15.66 4.41
C PRO A 142 -6.54 16.02 5.85
N GLU A 143 -7.10 15.05 6.57
CA GLU A 143 -7.21 15.13 8.02
C GLU A 143 -5.85 14.74 8.61
N TRP A 144 -5.34 15.50 9.58
CA TRP A 144 -3.98 15.34 10.12
C TRP A 144 -3.98 15.06 11.64
N GLY A 145 -5.16 14.81 12.21
CA GLY A 145 -5.39 14.61 13.63
C GLY A 145 -5.85 13.19 13.92
N LEU A 146 -7.03 13.05 14.52
CA LEU A 146 -7.54 11.76 14.99
C LEU A 146 -7.73 10.74 13.86
N LEU A 147 -8.03 11.22 12.65
CA LEU A 147 -8.28 10.41 11.46
C LEU A 147 -7.13 10.58 10.47
N TYR A 148 -5.90 10.76 10.95
CA TYR A 148 -4.75 11.01 10.08
C TYR A 148 -4.53 9.87 9.07
N TRP A 149 -4.58 8.62 9.51
CA TRP A 149 -4.43 7.48 8.60
C TRP A 149 -5.48 7.47 7.48
N PRO A 150 -6.80 7.44 7.72
CA PRO A 150 -7.76 7.53 6.62
C PRO A 150 -7.72 8.88 5.89
N GLY A 151 -7.37 9.97 6.57
CA GLY A 151 -7.26 11.32 5.98
C GLY A 151 -6.12 11.45 4.98
N SER A 152 -5.01 10.75 5.21
CA SER A 152 -3.84 10.74 4.35
C SER A 152 -4.11 10.16 2.96
N HIS A 153 -5.13 9.29 2.81
CA HIS A 153 -5.62 8.82 1.51
C HIS A 153 -5.92 9.95 0.52
N ARG A 154 -6.30 11.14 1.00
CA ARG A 154 -6.55 12.29 0.14
C ARG A 154 -5.25 12.96 -0.32
N GLY A 155 -4.30 13.17 0.59
CA GLY A 155 -3.04 13.85 0.29
C GLY A 155 -2.04 12.94 -0.42
N GLY A 156 -1.83 11.74 0.14
CA GLY A 156 -1.02 10.68 -0.44
C GLY A 156 -1.62 10.18 -1.74
N GLY A 157 -2.92 9.86 -1.78
CA GLY A 157 -3.55 9.29 -2.97
C GLY A 157 -3.44 10.18 -4.21
N ILE A 158 -3.58 11.50 -4.07
CA ILE A 158 -3.36 12.44 -5.19
C ILE A 158 -1.90 12.46 -5.64
N GLY A 159 -0.96 12.48 -4.70
CA GLY A 159 0.46 12.44 -5.04
C GLY A 159 0.83 11.14 -5.74
N ALA A 160 0.35 10.01 -5.25
CA ALA A 160 0.58 8.70 -5.86
C ALA A 160 -0.03 8.58 -7.26
N ILE A 161 -1.29 8.99 -7.44
CA ILE A 161 -1.94 9.06 -8.76
C ILE A 161 -1.06 9.81 -9.77
N LEU A 162 -0.58 11.00 -9.40
CA LEU A 162 0.24 11.81 -10.29
C LEU A 162 1.59 11.13 -10.54
N ALA A 163 2.25 10.62 -9.52
CA ALA A 163 3.53 9.93 -9.63
C ALA A 163 3.45 8.72 -10.56
N THR A 164 2.42 7.89 -10.44
CA THR A 164 2.19 6.72 -11.32
C THR A 164 1.86 7.12 -12.75
N LEU A 165 1.06 8.18 -12.94
CA LEU A 165 0.66 8.64 -14.27
C LEU A 165 1.75 9.41 -15.02
N GLY A 166 2.77 9.93 -14.33
CA GLY A 166 3.91 10.61 -14.93
C GLY A 166 3.71 12.11 -15.22
N PRO A 167 4.81 12.81 -15.58
CA PRO A 167 4.88 14.28 -15.67
C PRO A 167 3.88 14.93 -16.62
N GLU A 168 3.46 14.23 -17.68
CA GLU A 168 2.48 14.72 -18.65
C GLU A 168 1.08 14.92 -18.03
N ASN A 169 0.82 14.30 -16.89
CA ASN A 169 -0.43 14.40 -16.15
C ASN A 169 -0.38 15.40 -15.00
N TYR A 170 0.78 16.03 -14.73
CA TYR A 170 0.91 16.95 -13.62
C TYR A 170 0.08 18.22 -13.86
N PRO A 171 -0.60 18.76 -12.82
CA PRO A 171 -1.34 20.00 -12.95
C PRO A 171 -0.44 21.22 -13.19
N HIS A 172 0.84 21.09 -12.84
CA HIS A 172 1.92 22.03 -13.12
C HIS A 172 3.26 21.28 -12.99
N ARG A 173 4.28 21.67 -13.77
CA ARG A 173 5.61 21.02 -13.76
C ARG A 173 6.27 21.01 -12.37
N ASP A 174 6.03 22.05 -11.57
CA ASP A 174 6.59 22.22 -10.23
C ASP A 174 5.71 21.64 -9.10
N PHE A 175 4.65 20.88 -9.43
CA PHE A 175 3.71 20.35 -8.43
C PHE A 175 4.42 19.60 -7.29
N PHE A 176 5.28 18.62 -7.62
CA PHE A 176 5.98 17.82 -6.60
C PHE A 176 6.98 18.63 -5.79
N LYS A 177 7.60 19.65 -6.38
CA LYS A 177 8.44 20.59 -5.63
C LYS A 177 7.63 21.29 -4.54
N TRP A 178 6.46 21.83 -4.88
CA TRP A 178 5.59 22.49 -3.89
C TRP A 178 5.03 21.52 -2.84
N TYR A 179 4.68 20.31 -3.28
CA TYR A 179 4.17 19.23 -2.44
C TYR A 179 5.18 18.82 -1.37
N PHE A 180 6.40 18.46 -1.78
CA PHE A 180 7.47 18.05 -0.86
C PHE A 180 7.96 19.19 0.00
N ASN A 181 8.15 20.41 -0.55
CA ASN A 181 8.55 21.56 0.26
C ASN A 181 7.59 21.83 1.43
N TRP A 182 6.29 21.66 1.21
CA TRP A 182 5.31 21.82 2.28
C TRP A 182 5.42 20.70 3.31
N LEU A 183 5.53 19.45 2.86
CA LEU A 183 5.63 18.28 3.73
C LEU A 183 6.92 18.32 4.55
N ASP A 184 8.08 18.57 3.94
CA ASP A 184 9.37 18.66 4.62
C ASP A 184 9.37 19.73 5.72
N LYS A 185 8.78 20.90 5.43
CA LYS A 185 8.64 22.00 6.41
C LYS A 185 7.71 21.64 7.58
N LYS A 186 6.88 20.61 7.44
CA LYS A 186 5.86 20.20 8.42
C LYS A 186 6.18 18.89 9.12
N ALA A 187 7.21 18.16 8.69
CA ALA A 187 7.66 16.96 9.36
C ALA A 187 8.15 17.31 10.77
N ASP A 188 7.77 16.50 11.76
CA ASP A 188 8.14 16.72 13.14
C ASP A 188 9.52 16.09 13.43
N PRO A 189 10.55 16.88 13.76
CA PRO A 189 11.90 16.36 14.01
C PRO A 189 12.00 15.43 15.22
N ASN A 190 10.98 15.36 16.08
CA ASN A 190 11.03 14.50 17.27
C ASN A 190 10.55 13.08 17.02
N VAL A 191 9.70 12.88 16.01
CA VAL A 191 9.09 11.57 15.71
C VAL A 191 9.20 11.17 14.23
N GLY A 192 9.69 12.04 13.37
CA GLY A 192 9.78 11.80 11.92
C GLY A 192 8.46 11.98 11.17
N PHE A 193 7.31 11.71 11.80
CA PHE A 193 5.96 11.85 11.22
C PHE A 193 5.40 13.28 11.25
N TRP A 194 4.21 13.49 10.66
CA TRP A 194 3.53 14.80 10.66
C TRP A 194 2.50 14.95 11.80
N ARG A 195 2.93 15.52 12.93
CA ARG A 195 2.06 15.83 14.07
C ARG A 195 1.43 17.23 14.00
N ILE A 196 0.71 17.52 12.91
CA ILE A 196 0.19 18.88 12.63
C ILE A 196 -1.30 19.07 12.90
N GLY A 197 -2.06 17.99 13.12
CA GLY A 197 -3.47 18.05 13.50
C GLY A 197 -3.73 18.68 14.87
N TRP A 198 -4.99 19.05 15.12
CA TRP A 198 -5.42 19.70 16.37
C TRP A 198 -5.14 18.83 17.61
N ILE A 199 -5.29 17.50 17.49
CA ILE A 199 -5.07 16.56 18.59
C ILE A 199 -3.62 16.58 19.09
N HIS A 200 -2.65 16.79 18.19
CA HIS A 200 -1.23 16.88 18.52
C HIS A 200 -0.87 18.15 19.31
N LYS A 201 -1.74 19.18 19.26
CA LYS A 201 -1.57 20.36 20.12
C LYS A 201 -1.99 20.09 21.56
N ILE A 202 -2.93 19.15 21.76
CA ILE A 202 -3.47 18.77 23.07
C ILE A 202 -2.63 17.64 23.66
N LEU A 203 -2.33 16.62 22.85
CA LEU A 203 -1.54 15.43 23.20
C LEU A 203 -0.21 15.49 22.46
N LYS A 204 0.72 16.32 22.95
CA LYS A 204 2.01 16.60 22.28
C LYS A 204 2.85 15.37 22.04
N ASP A 205 2.79 14.39 22.94
CA ASP A 205 3.59 13.15 22.86
C ASP A 205 2.82 12.00 22.22
N ARG A 206 1.66 12.27 21.60
CA ARG A 206 0.89 11.23 20.92
C ARG A 206 1.71 10.65 19.77
N LEU A 207 1.89 9.33 19.83
CA LEU A 207 2.45 8.50 18.78
C LEU A 207 1.66 7.18 18.76
N THR A 208 0.92 6.94 17.70
CA THR A 208 0.05 5.79 17.50
C THR A 208 0.17 5.28 16.07
N LEU A 209 -0.48 4.16 15.78
CA LEU A 209 -0.57 3.61 14.44
C LEU A 209 -1.24 4.56 13.44
N ASN A 210 -2.04 5.53 13.90
CA ASN A 210 -2.62 6.53 13.00
C ASN A 210 -1.57 7.47 12.42
N GLU A 211 -0.54 7.82 13.21
CA GLU A 211 0.54 8.68 12.73
C GLU A 211 1.48 7.90 11.80
N LEU A 212 1.75 6.61 12.10
CA LEU A 212 2.52 5.72 11.23
C LEU A 212 1.81 5.50 9.87
N GLY A 213 0.61 4.94 9.87
CA GLY A 213 -0.12 4.64 8.63
C GLY A 213 -0.50 5.90 7.85
N GLY A 214 -0.71 7.03 8.55
CA GLY A 214 -0.91 8.32 7.90
C GLY A 214 0.33 8.88 7.23
N ALA A 215 1.52 8.68 7.81
CA ALA A 215 2.78 9.19 7.27
C ALA A 215 3.25 8.37 6.07
N VAL A 216 3.11 7.03 6.11
CA VAL A 216 3.69 6.18 5.06
C VAL A 216 3.08 6.41 3.69
N HIS A 217 1.78 6.74 3.62
CA HIS A 217 1.11 7.08 2.36
C HIS A 217 1.76 8.27 1.63
N TYR A 218 2.53 9.10 2.35
CA TYR A 218 3.40 10.11 1.75
C TYR A 218 4.79 9.54 1.47
N TYR A 219 5.38 8.77 2.40
CA TYR A 219 6.71 8.20 2.23
C TYR A 219 6.86 7.27 1.03
N TRP A 220 5.82 6.53 0.64
CA TRP A 220 5.83 5.76 -0.62
C TRP A 220 6.15 6.65 -1.82
N ILE A 221 5.61 7.88 -1.83
CA ILE A 221 5.81 8.87 -2.89
C ILE A 221 7.19 9.49 -2.76
N TYR A 222 7.70 9.70 -1.54
CA TYR A 222 9.07 10.16 -1.31
C TYR A 222 10.07 9.20 -1.95
N GLU A 223 10.00 7.92 -1.60
CA GLU A 223 10.89 6.88 -2.15
C GLU A 223 10.76 6.77 -3.67
N TYR A 224 9.54 6.64 -4.20
CA TYR A 224 9.33 6.54 -5.65
C TYR A 224 9.85 7.74 -6.44
N MET A 225 9.78 8.94 -5.85
CA MET A 225 10.29 10.17 -6.48
C MET A 225 11.77 10.46 -6.13
N ASN A 226 12.48 9.52 -5.49
CA ASN A 226 13.85 9.68 -5.01
C ASN A 226 14.04 10.93 -4.13
N ARG A 227 13.06 11.27 -3.30
CA ARG A 227 13.12 12.34 -2.29
C ARG A 227 13.46 11.70 -0.94
N PRO A 228 14.55 12.14 -0.25
CA PRO A 228 14.88 11.64 1.08
C PRO A 228 13.74 11.86 2.08
N ILE A 229 13.46 10.86 2.90
CA ILE A 229 12.46 10.93 3.97
C ILE A 229 13.00 11.85 5.06
N PRO A 230 12.22 12.84 5.56
CA PRO A 230 12.68 13.72 6.61
C PRO A 230 12.88 12.98 7.93
N TYR A 231 14.02 13.24 8.60
CA TYR A 231 14.39 12.69 9.91
C TYR A 231 14.31 11.15 9.98
N PRO A 232 15.05 10.42 9.11
CA PRO A 232 14.91 8.96 8.97
C PRO A 232 15.19 8.21 10.28
N GLU A 233 16.15 8.66 11.09
CA GLU A 233 16.43 8.08 12.42
C GLU A 233 15.21 8.15 13.36
N LYS A 234 14.41 9.22 13.27
CA LYS A 234 13.23 9.43 14.11
C LYS A 234 12.02 8.67 13.61
N VAL A 235 11.91 8.47 12.30
CA VAL A 235 10.97 7.52 11.71
C VAL A 235 11.29 6.10 12.23
N ILE A 236 12.56 5.69 12.23
CA ILE A 236 13.00 4.40 12.78
C ILE A 236 12.65 4.29 14.27
N ASP A 237 13.03 5.27 15.09
CA ASP A 237 12.75 5.28 16.53
C ASP A 237 11.26 5.10 16.82
N SER A 238 10.43 5.90 16.15
CA SER A 238 8.98 5.91 16.34
C SER A 238 8.36 4.60 15.88
N THR A 239 8.79 4.08 14.74
CA THR A 239 8.23 2.85 14.17
C THR A 239 8.58 1.64 15.05
N LEU A 240 9.84 1.52 15.50
CA LEU A 240 10.25 0.43 16.42
C LEU A 240 9.45 0.45 17.73
N SER A 241 9.14 1.64 18.25
CA SER A 241 8.38 1.79 19.51
C SER A 241 6.94 1.28 19.44
N LEU A 242 6.39 1.15 18.22
CA LEU A 242 5.01 0.72 17.98
C LEU A 242 4.87 -0.78 17.74
N GLN A 243 5.98 -1.54 17.62
CA GLN A 243 5.92 -2.98 17.41
C GLN A 243 5.42 -3.69 18.68
N ASN A 244 4.45 -4.59 18.54
CA ASN A 244 3.87 -5.33 19.65
C ASN A 244 4.70 -6.58 20.02
N ASN A 245 4.19 -7.37 20.98
CA ASN A 245 4.86 -8.58 21.47
C ASN A 245 4.87 -9.74 20.46
N LEU A 246 3.96 -9.77 19.50
CA LEU A 246 3.93 -10.76 18.41
C LEU A 246 5.00 -10.48 17.36
N GLY A 247 5.41 -9.20 17.21
CA GLY A 247 6.26 -8.75 16.11
C GLY A 247 5.49 -8.04 14.99
N THR A 248 4.18 -7.93 15.10
CA THR A 248 3.34 -7.10 14.22
C THR A 248 3.17 -5.70 14.81
N TRP A 249 2.53 -4.79 14.07
CA TRP A 249 2.26 -3.42 14.49
C TRP A 249 0.82 -3.19 14.92
N ASP A 250 -0.08 -4.15 14.77
CA ASP A 250 -1.44 -4.05 15.29
C ASP A 250 -1.86 -5.34 16.00
N LYS A 251 -2.54 -6.25 15.29
CA LYS A 251 -3.11 -7.48 15.84
C LYS A 251 -2.45 -8.72 15.23
N GLU A 252 -3.13 -9.86 15.41
CA GLU A 252 -2.69 -11.18 14.97
C GLU A 252 -2.72 -11.38 13.45
N VAL A 253 -3.57 -10.66 12.72
CA VAL A 253 -3.64 -10.76 11.26
C VAL A 253 -2.77 -9.66 10.70
N SER A 254 -1.75 -10.02 9.93
CA SER A 254 -0.90 -9.02 9.28
C SER A 254 -1.64 -8.34 8.13
N TYR A 255 -1.48 -7.03 7.99
CA TYR A 255 -2.09 -6.24 6.92
C TYR A 255 -1.29 -4.94 6.69
N CYS A 256 -1.89 -3.96 6.01
CA CYS A 256 -1.22 -2.73 5.56
C CYS A 256 -0.34 -2.06 6.61
N ILE A 257 -0.74 -1.99 7.89
CA ILE A 257 0.09 -1.32 8.91
C ILE A 257 1.45 -1.99 9.16
N ASP A 258 1.55 -3.31 8.97
CA ASP A 258 2.84 -4.00 9.11
C ASP A 258 3.76 -3.66 7.93
N LEU A 259 3.20 -3.58 6.72
CA LEU A 259 3.93 -3.03 5.58
C LEU A 259 4.36 -1.59 5.86
N ASP A 260 3.44 -0.75 6.34
CA ASP A 260 3.72 0.66 6.61
C ASP A 260 4.92 0.80 7.56
N ALA A 261 4.97 -0.04 8.59
CA ALA A 261 6.07 -0.12 9.52
C ALA A 261 7.36 -0.62 8.87
N LEU A 262 7.33 -1.77 8.21
CA LEU A 262 8.51 -2.38 7.61
C LEU A 262 9.12 -1.50 6.52
N PHE A 263 8.28 -0.86 5.70
CA PHE A 263 8.69 0.15 4.74
C PHE A 263 9.40 1.31 5.44
N CYS A 264 8.81 1.88 6.50
CA CYS A 264 9.45 2.95 7.28
C CYS A 264 10.82 2.53 7.81
N LEU A 265 10.92 1.35 8.44
CA LEU A 265 12.18 0.84 8.99
C LEU A 265 13.24 0.65 7.90
N ILE A 266 12.90 -0.08 6.83
CA ILE A 266 13.86 -0.50 5.80
C ILE A 266 14.29 0.70 4.94
N ARG A 267 13.35 1.54 4.50
CA ARG A 267 13.65 2.66 3.61
C ARG A 267 14.39 3.77 4.35
N CYS A 268 14.01 4.08 5.58
CA CYS A 268 14.78 5.02 6.38
C CYS A 268 16.15 4.46 6.75
N PHE A 269 16.27 3.16 7.07
CA PHE A 269 17.58 2.54 7.36
C PHE A 269 18.57 2.72 6.21
N LYS A 270 18.13 2.51 4.96
CA LYS A 270 18.93 2.73 3.74
C LYS A 270 19.43 4.17 3.59
N GLN A 271 18.76 5.15 4.20
CA GLN A 271 19.16 6.56 4.20
C GLN A 271 20.09 6.93 5.37
N THR A 272 20.38 6.00 6.28
CA THR A 272 21.23 6.24 7.47
C THR A 272 22.56 5.51 7.39
N GLU A 273 23.53 5.92 8.21
CA GLU A 273 24.81 5.22 8.40
C GLU A 273 24.64 3.99 9.33
N ARG A 274 23.70 3.10 9.00
CA ARG A 274 23.36 1.88 9.78
C ARG A 274 22.77 2.16 11.18
N TYR A 275 21.99 3.23 11.32
CA TYR A 275 21.32 3.54 12.58
C TYR A 275 20.40 2.39 13.03
N LYS A 276 20.60 1.89 14.26
CA LYS A 276 19.80 0.79 14.86
C LYS A 276 19.71 -0.50 14.03
N ASP A 277 20.77 -0.84 13.29
CA ASP A 277 20.83 -2.04 12.44
C ASP A 277 20.36 -3.32 13.15
N LYS A 278 20.86 -3.56 14.37
CA LYS A 278 20.53 -4.78 15.13
C LYS A 278 19.06 -4.81 15.54
N GLU A 279 18.52 -3.69 16.03
CA GLU A 279 17.13 -3.56 16.46
C GLU A 279 16.17 -3.73 15.29
N ILE A 280 16.49 -3.17 14.13
CA ILE A 280 15.69 -3.30 12.90
C ILE A 280 15.68 -4.75 12.44
N LYS A 281 16.85 -5.40 12.35
CA LYS A 281 16.93 -6.82 11.98
C LYS A 281 16.17 -7.72 12.95
N ASN A 282 16.29 -7.48 14.26
CA ASN A 282 15.51 -8.21 15.26
C ASN A 282 14.00 -7.99 15.09
N SER A 283 13.59 -6.76 14.78
CA SER A 283 12.18 -6.40 14.53
C SER A 283 11.63 -7.15 13.32
N ILE A 284 12.41 -7.21 12.23
CA ILE A 284 12.09 -7.97 11.00
C ILE A 284 11.99 -9.47 11.29
N LEU A 285 12.99 -10.05 11.98
CA LEU A 285 13.00 -11.47 12.32
C LEU A 285 11.81 -11.84 13.21
N LYS A 286 11.42 -10.96 14.14
CA LYS A 286 10.26 -11.16 15.00
C LYS A 286 8.96 -11.21 14.18
N TYR A 287 8.81 -10.30 13.21
CA TYR A 287 7.70 -10.30 12.27
C TYR A 287 7.66 -11.58 11.42
N LEU A 288 8.77 -11.96 10.77
CA LEU A 288 8.84 -13.16 9.93
C LEU A 288 8.55 -14.44 10.72
N ASN A 289 9.12 -14.58 11.93
CA ASN A 289 8.83 -15.72 12.82
C ASN A 289 7.34 -15.90 13.14
N TYR A 290 6.59 -14.81 13.17
CA TYR A 290 5.15 -14.84 13.40
C TYR A 290 4.38 -15.13 12.09
N VAL A 291 4.70 -14.41 11.02
CA VAL A 291 3.97 -14.53 9.74
C VAL A 291 4.19 -15.88 9.07
N ASP A 292 5.42 -16.40 9.05
CA ASP A 292 5.74 -17.74 8.54
C ASP A 292 4.87 -18.83 9.20
N LYS A 293 4.71 -18.77 10.53
CA LYS A 293 3.91 -19.75 11.29
C LYS A 293 2.40 -19.61 11.11
N THR A 294 1.93 -18.49 10.58
CA THR A 294 0.50 -18.19 10.43
C THR A 294 0.06 -18.34 8.98
N ILE A 295 0.69 -17.64 8.03
CA ILE A 295 0.24 -17.63 6.63
C ILE A 295 0.42 -18.98 5.93
N ASN A 296 1.44 -19.77 6.32
CA ASN A 296 1.64 -21.13 5.80
C ASN A 296 0.61 -22.16 6.33
N LYS A 297 -0.27 -21.77 7.26
CA LYS A 297 -1.37 -22.63 7.71
C LYS A 297 -2.61 -22.31 6.89
N LYS A 298 -3.00 -23.22 6.00
CA LYS A 298 -4.22 -23.09 5.17
C LYS A 298 -5.46 -22.67 5.99
N ASN A 299 -5.71 -23.32 7.12
CA ASN A 299 -6.83 -22.97 7.99
C ASN A 299 -6.77 -21.53 8.51
N PHE A 300 -5.58 -21.02 8.85
CA PHE A 300 -5.42 -19.64 9.28
C PHE A 300 -5.69 -18.68 8.12
N LEU A 301 -5.05 -18.91 6.96
CA LEU A 301 -5.22 -18.09 5.76
C LEU A 301 -6.71 -17.93 5.40
N PHE A 302 -7.44 -19.04 5.28
CA PHE A 302 -8.83 -19.06 4.83
C PHE A 302 -9.82 -18.49 5.87
N SER A 303 -9.52 -18.61 7.17
CA SER A 303 -10.40 -18.10 8.22
C SER A 303 -10.16 -16.63 8.59
N HIS A 304 -8.94 -16.13 8.41
CA HIS A 304 -8.56 -14.77 8.85
C HIS A 304 -8.48 -13.77 7.70
N TYR A 305 -8.04 -14.19 6.52
CA TYR A 305 -8.05 -13.36 5.31
C TYR A 305 -9.33 -13.61 4.52
N THR A 306 -10.46 -13.16 5.09
CA THR A 306 -11.80 -13.25 4.47
C THR A 306 -12.14 -12.07 3.56
N ASP A 307 -11.19 -11.14 3.40
CA ASP A 307 -11.23 -10.06 2.43
C ASP A 307 -9.90 -9.95 1.67
N THR A 308 -9.97 -9.60 0.39
CA THR A 308 -8.82 -9.53 -0.51
C THR A 308 -7.79 -8.50 -0.08
N HIS A 309 -8.26 -7.42 0.56
CA HIS A 309 -7.47 -6.23 0.84
C HIS A 309 -6.45 -6.45 1.97
N LYS A 310 -6.80 -7.21 3.01
CA LYS A 310 -5.86 -7.53 4.09
C LYS A 310 -4.63 -8.30 3.61
N LEU A 311 -4.81 -9.26 2.70
CA LEU A 311 -3.70 -10.09 2.24
C LEU A 311 -2.66 -9.24 1.51
N THR A 312 -3.10 -8.25 0.72
CA THR A 312 -2.25 -7.34 -0.04
C THR A 312 -1.15 -6.72 0.84
N GLY A 313 -1.53 -6.17 2.00
CA GLY A 313 -0.56 -5.59 2.94
C GLY A 313 0.44 -6.60 3.50
N CYS A 314 -0.02 -7.81 3.83
CA CYS A 314 0.85 -8.89 4.34
C CYS A 314 1.88 -9.35 3.29
N VAL A 315 1.45 -9.62 2.06
CA VAL A 315 2.39 -10.06 1.01
C VAL A 315 3.35 -8.96 0.59
N CYS A 316 2.91 -7.68 0.59
CA CYS A 316 3.81 -6.54 0.36
C CYS A 316 4.87 -6.41 1.47
N ALA A 317 4.50 -6.65 2.73
CA ALA A 317 5.44 -6.63 3.85
C ALA A 317 6.52 -7.72 3.70
N ILE A 318 6.12 -8.92 3.28
CA ILE A 318 7.05 -10.01 2.96
C ILE A 318 7.98 -9.60 1.81
N ALA A 319 7.45 -9.03 0.73
CA ALA A 319 8.24 -8.58 -0.42
C ALA A 319 9.22 -7.44 -0.06
N GLU A 320 8.82 -6.51 0.83
CA GLU A 320 9.71 -5.44 1.31
C GLU A 320 10.92 -6.02 2.05
N ILE A 321 10.69 -7.03 2.90
CA ILE A 321 11.75 -7.72 3.62
C ILE A 321 12.61 -8.55 2.66
N TYR A 322 12.00 -9.27 1.71
CA TYR A 322 12.72 -10.05 0.70
C TYR A 322 13.69 -9.18 -0.10
N ASN A 323 13.27 -7.98 -0.52
CA ASN A 323 14.12 -7.04 -1.24
C ASN A 323 15.28 -6.49 -0.39
N PHE A 324 15.15 -6.51 0.95
CA PHE A 324 16.17 -6.00 1.87
C PHE A 324 17.13 -7.08 2.39
N MET A 325 16.60 -8.27 2.70
CA MET A 325 17.32 -9.40 3.29
C MET A 325 16.92 -10.72 2.59
N PRO A 326 17.24 -10.88 1.29
CA PRO A 326 16.85 -12.06 0.53
C PRO A 326 17.47 -13.35 1.07
N GLU A 327 18.58 -13.26 1.80
CA GLU A 327 19.26 -14.40 2.43
C GLU A 327 18.42 -15.11 3.50
N LEU A 328 17.40 -14.44 4.05
CA LEU A 328 16.47 -15.01 5.03
C LEU A 328 15.45 -15.97 4.42
N PHE A 329 15.33 -16.02 3.09
CA PHE A 329 14.28 -16.76 2.39
C PHE A 329 14.83 -18.02 1.72
N GLU A 330 14.00 -19.06 1.68
CA GLU A 330 14.24 -20.19 0.80
C GLU A 330 14.09 -19.77 -0.67
N SER A 331 15.01 -20.23 -1.52
CA SER A 331 15.25 -19.67 -2.85
C SER A 331 14.25 -20.10 -3.94
N SER A 332 13.04 -20.55 -3.57
CA SER A 332 12.08 -21.10 -4.52
C SER A 332 11.27 -20.04 -5.28
N ASN A 333 11.05 -18.86 -4.69
CA ASN A 333 10.19 -17.83 -5.28
C ASN A 333 10.77 -16.42 -5.12
N GLU A 334 10.73 -15.65 -6.21
CA GLU A 334 11.09 -14.24 -6.22
C GLU A 334 9.87 -13.39 -5.86
N TRP A 335 10.02 -12.49 -4.89
CA TRP A 335 8.97 -11.56 -4.48
C TRP A 335 9.18 -10.19 -5.13
N ILE A 336 8.10 -9.61 -5.64
CA ILE A 336 8.14 -8.32 -6.33
C ILE A 336 7.63 -7.24 -5.38
N GLN A 337 8.48 -6.25 -5.07
CA GLN A 337 8.03 -5.06 -4.35
C GLN A 337 7.32 -4.10 -5.31
N THR A 338 5.99 -4.14 -5.31
CA THR A 338 5.17 -3.29 -6.19
C THR A 338 5.25 -1.81 -5.85
N LEU A 339 5.60 -1.44 -4.62
CA LEU A 339 5.82 -0.03 -4.24
C LEU A 339 7.01 0.63 -4.98
N ASP A 340 7.95 -0.17 -5.49
CA ASP A 340 9.05 0.30 -6.33
C ASP A 340 8.59 0.55 -7.79
N ILE A 341 7.42 0.03 -8.18
CA ILE A 341 6.81 0.20 -9.51
C ILE A 341 5.74 1.30 -9.51
N THR A 342 5.01 1.44 -8.41
CA THR A 342 3.97 2.45 -8.22
C THR A 342 3.78 2.74 -6.72
N PRO A 343 3.72 4.01 -6.28
CA PRO A 343 3.76 4.36 -4.86
C PRO A 343 2.40 4.27 -4.15
N TRP A 344 1.65 3.18 -4.38
CA TRP A 344 0.35 2.97 -3.73
C TRP A 344 -0.09 1.51 -3.72
N ILE A 345 -0.67 1.10 -2.59
CA ILE A 345 -1.43 -0.15 -2.42
C ILE A 345 -2.72 0.08 -1.62
#